data_AF-A0A7V9V9N2-F1
#
_entry.id   AF-A0A7V9V9N2-F1
#
_cell.length_a   1.000
_cell.length_b   1.000
_cell.length_c   1.000
_cell.angle_alpha   90.00
_cell.angle_beta   90.00
_cell.angle_gamma   90.00
#
_symmetry.space_group_name_H-M   'P 1'
#
loop_
_entity.id
_entity.type
_entity.pdbx_description
1 polymer ?
#
loop_
_entity_poly.entity_id
_entity_poly.type
_entity_poly.pdbx_seq_one_letter_code
_entity_poly.pdbx_strand_id
1 'polypeptide(L)'
;PNQAEVMVYVALQELATRISHRATGKLLEDPAGYKVMARVAADENLHFLFYRDLVSAALKADPSTLMLAIERQVHDFEMPGTGIPDYNRHAKAIAKAGIYDVRIHHEQILLPVVLRDWGVTDLVGLSDEAERARDDLVRRIDRIGKAGRRMAERMAERPAAADESIAAAG
;
A
#
# COMPACT_ATOMS: atom_id res chain seq x y z
N PRO A 1 4.30 18.14 1.62
CA PRO A 1 4.59 17.21 2.73
C PRO A 1 5.78 17.65 3.61
N ASN A 2 5.64 17.50 4.93
CA ASN A 2 6.74 17.70 5.88
C ASN A 2 7.61 16.42 6.00
N GLN A 3 8.69 16.46 6.79
CA GLN A 3 9.62 15.32 6.92
C GLN A 3 8.94 14.05 7.46
N ALA A 4 8.04 14.17 8.44
CA ALA A 4 7.29 13.04 8.98
C ALA A 4 6.41 12.38 7.91
N GLU A 5 5.68 13.19 7.15
CA GLU A 5 4.86 12.74 6.03
C GLU A 5 5.69 12.02 4.96
N VAL A 6 6.86 12.55 4.61
CA VAL A 6 7.75 11.91 3.64
C VAL A 6 8.23 10.56 4.15
N MET A 7 8.69 10.45 5.41
CA MET A 7 9.18 9.20 5.99
C MET A 7 8.10 8.11 6.01
N VAL A 8 6.87 8.48 6.38
CA VAL A 8 5.73 7.56 6.38
C VAL A 8 5.38 7.14 4.96
N TYR A 9 5.30 8.09 4.02
CA TYR A 9 5.00 7.80 2.62
C TYR A 9 5.96 6.77 2.04
N VAL A 10 7.27 7.02 2.16
CA VAL A 10 8.29 6.13 1.60
C VAL A 10 8.29 4.76 2.30
N ALA A 11 8.02 4.68 3.61
CA ALA A 11 7.90 3.39 4.28
C ALA A 11 6.78 2.54 3.65
N LEU A 12 5.59 3.11 3.42
CA LEU A 12 4.47 2.39 2.82
C LEU A 12 4.71 2.08 1.34
N GLN A 13 5.30 3.03 0.61
CA GLN A 13 5.56 2.92 -0.83
C GLN A 13 6.65 1.89 -1.16
N GLU A 14 7.72 1.82 -0.38
CA GLU A 14 8.78 0.80 -0.53
C GLU A 14 8.22 -0.61 -0.30
N LEU A 15 7.33 -0.80 0.68
CA LEU A 15 6.68 -2.11 0.85
C LEU A 15 5.73 -2.43 -0.31
N ALA A 16 4.98 -1.44 -0.82
CA ALA A 16 4.09 -1.61 -1.95
C ALA A 16 4.84 -2.04 -3.22
N THR A 17 5.98 -1.42 -3.49
CA THR A 17 6.82 -1.77 -4.65
C THR A 17 7.50 -3.11 -4.46
N ARG A 18 8.03 -3.41 -3.27
CA ARG A 18 8.57 -4.74 -2.93
C ARG A 18 7.56 -5.86 -3.19
N ILE A 19 6.30 -5.67 -2.78
CA ILE A 19 5.22 -6.62 -3.05
C ILE A 19 4.98 -6.74 -4.56
N SER A 20 4.87 -5.60 -5.25
CA SER A 20 4.58 -5.55 -6.69
C SER A 20 5.68 -6.22 -7.50
N HIS A 21 6.96 -5.89 -7.30
CA HIS A 21 8.08 -6.51 -8.01
C HIS A 21 8.19 -8.00 -7.72
N ARG A 22 7.99 -8.42 -6.46
CA ARG A 22 7.96 -9.85 -6.12
C ARG A 22 6.83 -10.58 -6.84
N ALA A 23 5.64 -9.98 -6.93
CA ALA A 23 4.49 -10.58 -7.60
C ALA A 23 4.70 -10.63 -9.11
N THR A 24 5.17 -9.54 -9.73
CA THR A 24 5.54 -9.48 -11.14
C THR A 24 6.59 -10.53 -11.49
N GLY A 25 7.65 -10.66 -10.68
CA GLY A 25 8.68 -11.68 -10.89
C GLY A 25 8.11 -13.10 -10.98
N LYS A 26 7.16 -13.46 -10.12
CA LYS A 26 6.52 -14.80 -10.14
C LYS A 26 5.71 -15.09 -11.41
N LEU A 27 5.29 -14.06 -12.15
CA LEU A 27 4.54 -14.21 -13.40
C LEU A 27 5.46 -14.28 -14.63
N LEU A 28 6.77 -14.02 -14.47
CA LEU A 28 7.73 -14.09 -15.56
C LEU A 28 8.19 -15.54 -15.76
N GLU A 29 8.10 -16.01 -17.01
CA GLU A 29 8.61 -17.32 -17.43
C GLU A 29 10.10 -17.26 -17.76
N ASP A 30 10.63 -16.07 -18.04
CA ASP A 30 12.03 -15.89 -18.40
C ASP A 30 12.92 -15.77 -17.14
N PRO A 31 14.01 -16.58 -17.02
CA PRO A 31 14.83 -16.57 -15.82
C PRO A 31 15.59 -15.26 -15.55
N ALA A 32 15.81 -14.43 -16.57
CA ALA A 32 16.54 -13.18 -16.42
C ALA A 32 15.67 -12.11 -15.76
N GLY A 33 14.44 -11.93 -16.25
CA GLY A 33 13.42 -11.04 -15.72
C GLY A 33 13.06 -11.40 -14.29
N TYR A 34 12.86 -12.69 -13.98
CA TYR A 34 12.66 -13.13 -12.59
C TYR A 34 13.80 -12.67 -11.68
N LYS A 35 15.06 -12.85 -12.09
CA LYS A 35 16.23 -12.46 -11.30
C LYS A 35 16.33 -10.94 -11.11
N VAL A 36 15.99 -10.15 -12.12
CA VAL A 36 15.94 -8.68 -12.00
C VAL A 36 14.88 -8.27 -10.99
N MET A 37 13.65 -8.77 -11.13
CA MET A 37 12.55 -8.47 -10.21
C MET A 37 12.86 -8.89 -8.77
N ALA A 38 13.48 -10.05 -8.59
CA ALA A 38 13.88 -10.54 -7.28
C ALA A 38 14.95 -9.66 -6.61
N ARG A 39 15.90 -9.10 -7.39
CA ARG A 39 16.93 -8.17 -6.87
C ARG A 39 16.31 -6.85 -6.47
N VAL A 40 15.50 -6.24 -7.33
CA VAL A 40 14.81 -4.98 -7.04
C VAL A 40 13.92 -5.12 -5.79
N ALA A 41 13.12 -6.19 -5.70
CA ALA A 41 12.30 -6.46 -4.52
C ALA A 41 13.12 -6.69 -3.23
N ALA A 42 14.37 -7.16 -3.35
CA ALA A 42 15.27 -7.30 -2.20
C ALA A 42 15.78 -5.94 -1.71
N ASP A 43 16.14 -5.04 -2.64
CA ASP A 43 16.57 -3.67 -2.31
C ASP A 43 15.44 -2.87 -1.66
N GLU A 44 14.24 -2.91 -2.24
CA GLU A 44 13.03 -2.26 -1.69
C GLU A 44 12.67 -2.81 -0.31
N ASN A 45 12.95 -4.09 -0.05
CA ASN A 45 12.77 -4.65 1.30
C ASN A 45 13.75 -4.02 2.30
N LEU A 46 15.00 -3.75 1.91
CA LEU A 46 15.97 -3.07 2.77
C LEU A 46 15.54 -1.62 3.03
N HIS A 47 15.07 -0.91 2.00
CA HIS A 47 14.54 0.45 2.15
C HIS A 47 13.32 0.48 3.06
N PHE A 48 12.36 -0.42 2.86
CA PHE A 48 11.19 -0.56 3.72
C PHE A 48 11.60 -0.77 5.19
N LEU A 49 12.51 -1.71 5.47
CA LEU A 49 12.96 -1.97 6.84
C LEU A 49 13.58 -0.72 7.46
N PHE A 50 14.43 0.00 6.72
CA PHE A 50 15.03 1.25 7.17
C PHE A 50 13.97 2.31 7.53
N TYR A 51 13.05 2.60 6.61
CA TYR A 51 12.05 3.64 6.84
C TYR A 51 10.99 3.25 7.87
N ARG A 52 10.59 1.97 7.92
CA ARG A 52 9.72 1.45 8.97
C ARG A 52 10.33 1.67 10.34
N ASP A 53 11.59 1.29 10.52
CA ASP A 53 12.28 1.41 11.80
C ASP A 53 12.55 2.86 12.18
N LEU A 54 12.83 3.72 11.19
CA LEU A 54 12.92 5.16 11.37
C LEU A 54 11.61 5.77 11.89
N VAL A 55 10.47 5.40 11.30
CA VAL A 55 9.14 5.84 11.77
C VAL A 55 8.85 5.29 13.17
N SER A 56 9.18 4.02 13.45
CA SER A 56 9.03 3.45 14.80
C SER A 56 9.87 4.19 15.85
N ALA A 57 11.07 4.64 15.51
CA ALA A 57 11.88 5.46 16.39
C ALA A 57 11.30 6.88 16.54
N ALA A 58 10.82 7.47 15.45
CA ALA A 58 10.22 8.81 15.47
C ALA A 58 8.91 8.85 16.28
N LEU A 59 8.09 7.80 16.23
CA LEU A 59 6.88 7.64 17.06
C LEU A 59 7.19 7.67 18.57
N LYS A 60 8.36 7.16 18.98
CA LYS A 60 8.79 7.23 20.39
C LYS A 60 9.21 8.63 20.80
N ALA A 61 9.69 9.44 19.86
CA ALA A 61 10.19 10.78 20.12
C ALA A 61 9.08 11.85 20.07
N ASP A 62 8.20 11.76 19.07
CA ASP A 62 7.08 12.68 18.86
C ASP A 62 5.86 11.92 18.31
N PRO A 63 5.10 11.24 19.18
CA PRO A 63 4.00 10.38 18.76
C PRO A 63 2.87 11.16 18.10
N SER A 64 2.62 12.42 18.51
CA SER A 64 1.52 13.23 17.97
C SER A 64 1.79 13.64 16.53
N THR A 65 2.97 14.16 16.23
CA THR A 65 3.33 14.56 14.86
C THR A 65 3.28 13.36 13.91
N LEU A 66 3.81 12.21 14.35
CA LEU A 66 3.83 11.01 13.52
C LEU A 66 2.42 10.42 13.33
N MET A 67 1.56 10.47 14.35
CA MET A 67 0.17 10.00 14.22
C MET A 67 -0.59 10.80 13.15
N LEU A 68 -0.43 12.13 13.13
CA LEU A 68 -1.04 12.99 12.11
C LEU A 68 -0.46 12.71 10.71
N ALA A 69 0.85 12.48 10.61
CA ALA A 69 1.49 12.11 9.35
C ALA A 69 0.99 10.76 8.83
N ILE A 70 0.84 9.76 9.70
CA ILE A 70 0.32 8.43 9.35
C ILE A 70 -1.12 8.51 8.86
N GLU A 71 -2.00 9.24 9.57
CA GLU A 71 -3.38 9.42 9.11
C GLU A 71 -3.41 10.03 7.72
N ARG A 72 -2.68 11.13 7.50
CA ARG A 72 -2.66 11.82 6.21
C ARG A 72 -2.10 10.94 5.10
N GLN A 73 -1.01 10.21 5.33
CA GLN A 73 -0.42 9.36 4.29
C GLN A 73 -1.28 8.14 3.98
N VAL A 74 -2.08 7.63 4.92
CA VAL A 74 -3.07 6.58 4.62
C VAL A 74 -4.33 7.16 3.96
N HIS A 75 -4.68 8.41 4.27
CA HIS A 75 -5.76 9.14 3.60
C HIS A 75 -5.47 9.39 2.13
N ASP A 76 -4.30 9.97 1.85
CA ASP A 76 -3.89 10.49 0.55
C ASP A 76 -2.98 9.52 -0.22
N PHE A 77 -2.89 8.26 0.20
CA PHE A 77 -1.94 7.32 -0.40
C PHE A 77 -2.21 7.16 -1.90
N GLU A 78 -1.24 7.57 -2.71
CA GLU A 78 -1.21 7.31 -4.14
C GLU A 78 0.08 6.59 -4.52
N MET A 79 -0.06 5.51 -5.29
CA MET A 79 1.10 4.91 -5.95
C MET A 79 1.73 5.93 -6.90
N PRO A 80 3.07 6.05 -6.91
CA PRO A 80 3.75 6.94 -7.84
C PRO A 80 3.45 6.46 -9.27
N GLY A 81 2.78 7.31 -10.06
CA GLY A 81 2.36 6.94 -11.41
C GLY A 81 1.01 7.50 -11.84
N THR A 82 0.24 8.15 -10.96
CA THR A 82 -1.04 8.79 -11.30
C THR A 82 -0.93 9.83 -12.43
N GLY A 83 0.28 10.33 -12.73
CA GLY A 83 0.59 11.18 -13.88
C GLY A 83 0.92 10.45 -15.20
N ILE A 84 0.95 9.12 -15.23
CA ILE A 84 1.20 8.32 -16.44
C ILE A 84 -0.09 8.28 -17.30
N PRO A 85 -0.02 8.51 -18.62
CA PRO A 85 -1.16 8.32 -19.51
C PRO A 85 -1.80 6.94 -19.32
N ASP A 86 -3.14 6.86 -19.35
CA ASP A 86 -3.89 5.64 -19.11
C ASP A 86 -3.63 4.93 -17.77
N TYR A 87 -3.14 5.63 -16.75
CA TYR A 87 -2.82 5.04 -15.44
C TYR A 87 -3.94 4.13 -14.88
N ASN A 88 -5.20 4.57 -14.97
CA ASN A 88 -6.35 3.79 -14.50
C ASN A 88 -6.52 2.45 -15.25
N ARG A 89 -6.17 2.39 -16.54
CA ARG A 89 -6.17 1.15 -17.32
C ARG A 89 -5.05 0.22 -16.85
N HIS A 90 -3.85 0.77 -16.64
CA HIS A 90 -2.71 0.01 -16.11
C HIS A 90 -2.99 -0.53 -14.70
N ALA A 91 -3.53 0.29 -13.81
CA ALA A 91 -3.90 -0.12 -12.45
C ALA A 91 -4.90 -1.29 -12.44
N LYS A 92 -5.92 -1.25 -13.32
CA LYS A 92 -6.88 -2.36 -13.48
C LYS A 92 -6.21 -3.64 -13.99
N ALA A 93 -5.28 -3.55 -14.94
CA ALA A 93 -4.56 -4.70 -15.45
C ALA A 93 -3.64 -5.33 -14.38
N ILE A 94 -2.93 -4.50 -13.62
CA ILE A 94 -2.08 -4.91 -12.49
C ILE A 94 -2.93 -5.63 -11.41
N ALA A 95 -4.09 -5.07 -11.07
CA ALA A 95 -5.02 -5.68 -10.12
C ALA A 95 -5.57 -7.03 -10.64
N LYS A 96 -5.96 -7.10 -11.92
CA LYS A 96 -6.44 -8.34 -12.55
C LYS A 96 -5.37 -9.44 -12.57
N ALA A 97 -4.10 -9.05 -12.75
CA ALA A 97 -2.96 -9.97 -12.66
C ALA A 97 -2.62 -10.41 -11.23
N GLY A 98 -3.31 -9.88 -10.21
CA GLY A 98 -3.04 -10.17 -8.81
C GLY A 98 -1.71 -9.62 -8.29
N ILE A 99 -1.13 -8.63 -8.99
CA ILE A 99 0.16 -8.03 -8.64
C ILE A 99 -0.02 -7.05 -7.47
N TYR A 100 -0.99 -6.16 -7.59
CA TYR A 100 -1.30 -5.16 -6.57
C TYR A 100 -2.73 -4.64 -6.72
N ASP A 101 -3.48 -4.66 -5.62
CA ASP A 101 -4.84 -4.13 -5.55
C ASP A 101 -5.13 -3.58 -4.14
N VAL A 102 -6.32 -3.02 -3.93
CA VAL A 102 -6.74 -2.43 -2.65
C VAL A 102 -6.74 -3.46 -1.51
N ARG A 103 -7.08 -4.73 -1.80
CA ARG A 103 -7.10 -5.79 -0.80
C ARG A 103 -5.68 -6.14 -0.37
N ILE A 104 -4.76 -6.31 -1.31
CA ILE A 104 -3.34 -6.54 -1.07
C ILE A 104 -2.74 -5.37 -0.28
N HIS A 105 -3.03 -4.13 -0.66
CA HIS A 105 -2.57 -2.95 0.08
C HIS A 105 -3.04 -2.98 1.54
N HIS A 106 -4.32 -3.25 1.77
CA HIS A 106 -4.86 -3.37 3.12
C HIS A 106 -4.19 -4.50 3.93
N GLU A 107 -4.21 -5.73 3.40
CA GLU A 107 -3.80 -6.94 4.11
C GLU A 107 -2.29 -7.03 4.32
N GLN A 108 -1.49 -6.59 3.36
CA GLN A 108 -0.04 -6.76 3.37
C GLN A 108 0.72 -5.48 3.74
N ILE A 109 0.06 -4.33 3.83
CA ILE A 109 0.71 -3.05 4.17
C ILE A 109 0.04 -2.41 5.38
N LEU A 110 -1.24 -2.02 5.28
CA LEU A 110 -1.88 -1.25 6.35
C LEU A 110 -1.98 -2.03 7.66
N LEU A 111 -2.44 -3.29 7.62
CA LEU A 111 -2.52 -4.13 8.82
C LEU A 111 -1.13 -4.39 9.45
N PRO A 112 -0.13 -4.92 8.73
CA PRO A 112 1.16 -5.25 9.35
C PRO A 112 2.01 -4.03 9.69
N VAL A 113 1.97 -2.95 8.91
CA VAL A 113 2.83 -1.79 9.17
C VAL A 113 2.17 -0.84 10.15
N VAL A 114 0.96 -0.37 9.84
CA VAL A 114 0.32 0.69 10.62
C VAL A 114 -0.23 0.16 11.94
N LEU A 115 -0.94 -0.97 11.93
CA LEU A 115 -1.54 -1.51 13.15
C LEU A 115 -0.56 -2.36 13.97
N ARG A 116 0.28 -3.18 13.33
CA ARG A 116 1.17 -4.10 14.05
C ARG A 116 2.55 -3.51 14.34
N ASP A 117 3.30 -3.09 13.33
CA ASP A 117 4.70 -2.67 13.51
C ASP A 117 4.81 -1.28 14.16
N TRP A 118 3.94 -0.34 13.80
CA TRP A 118 3.85 1.00 14.41
C TRP A 118 2.90 1.05 15.62
N GLY A 119 2.03 0.06 15.79
CA GLY A 119 1.20 -0.09 16.99
C GLY A 119 0.31 1.12 17.26
N VAL A 120 -0.23 1.78 16.23
CA VAL A 120 -0.87 3.10 16.38
C VAL A 120 -2.03 3.11 17.37
N THR A 121 -2.72 1.97 17.56
CA THR A 121 -3.82 1.82 18.52
C THR A 121 -3.36 1.93 19.97
N ASP A 122 -2.11 1.59 20.23
CA ASP A 122 -1.54 1.45 21.57
C ASP A 122 -0.68 2.65 21.95
N LEU A 123 -0.57 3.66 21.07
CA LEU A 123 0.14 4.90 21.34
C LEU A 123 -0.56 5.69 22.45
N VAL A 124 0.25 6.20 23.37
CA VAL A 124 -0.16 7.01 24.51
C VAL A 124 0.53 8.37 24.47
N GLY A 125 -0.01 9.34 25.20
CA GLY A 125 0.57 10.70 25.25
C GLY A 125 0.36 11.50 23.96
N LEU A 126 -0.70 11.18 23.22
CA LEU A 126 -1.10 11.94 22.04
C LEU A 126 -1.80 13.24 22.43
N SER A 127 -1.69 14.26 21.58
CA SER A 127 -2.54 15.43 21.64
C SER A 127 -3.98 15.07 21.27
N ASP A 128 -4.95 15.90 21.66
CA ASP A 128 -6.36 15.69 21.30
C ASP A 128 -6.59 15.56 19.79
N GLU A 129 -5.80 16.27 18.98
CA GLU A 129 -5.87 16.17 17.52
C GLU A 129 -5.37 14.81 17.03
N ALA A 130 -4.24 14.35 17.57
CA ALA A 130 -3.66 13.06 17.22
C ALA A 130 -4.52 11.87 17.70
N GLU A 131 -5.18 12.00 18.85
CA GLU A 131 -6.19 11.03 19.33
C GLU A 131 -7.34 10.88 18.32
N ARG A 132 -7.90 12.00 17.85
CA ARG A 132 -8.94 11.99 16.80
C ARG A 132 -8.44 11.38 15.49
N ALA A 133 -7.23 11.73 15.09
CA ALA A 133 -6.61 11.21 13.87
C ALA A 133 -6.38 9.69 13.95
N ARG A 134 -5.98 9.15 15.11
CA ARG A 134 -5.88 7.70 15.34
C ARG A 134 -7.24 7.01 15.12
N ASP A 135 -8.30 7.56 15.69
CA ASP A 135 -9.64 7.01 15.56
C ASP A 135 -10.13 7.03 14.09
N ASP A 136 -9.88 8.12 13.38
CA ASP A 136 -10.21 8.26 11.96
C ASP A 136 -9.41 7.30 11.08
N LEU A 137 -8.12 7.12 11.38
CA LEU A 137 -7.25 6.17 10.71
C LEU A 137 -7.76 4.74 10.87
N VAL A 138 -8.08 4.31 12.09
CA VAL A 138 -8.59 2.95 12.35
C VAL A 138 -9.89 2.70 11.58
N ARG A 139 -10.82 3.66 11.61
CA ARG A 139 -12.05 3.61 10.80
C ARG A 139 -11.76 3.54 9.30
N ARG A 140 -10.77 4.30 8.83
CA ARG A 140 -10.36 4.31 7.41
C ARG A 140 -9.80 2.96 6.99
N ILE A 141 -8.90 2.36 7.78
CA ILE A 141 -8.32 1.04 7.49
C ILE A 141 -9.44 -0.01 7.36
N ASP A 142 -10.40 -0.06 8.29
CA ASP A 142 -11.54 -0.98 8.20
C ASP A 142 -12.39 -0.75 6.92
N ARG A 143 -12.66 0.52 6.57
CA ARG A 143 -13.39 0.86 5.32
C ARG A 143 -12.63 0.40 4.08
N ILE A 144 -11.30 0.61 4.03
CA ILE A 144 -10.45 0.16 2.93
C ILE A 144 -10.52 -1.37 2.83
N GLY A 145 -10.42 -2.08 3.96
CA GLY A 145 -10.54 -3.55 3.99
C GLY A 145 -11.89 -4.05 3.46
N LYS A 146 -13.00 -3.42 3.86
CA LYS A 146 -14.35 -3.73 3.34
C LYS A 146 -14.46 -3.47 1.84
N ALA A 147 -13.92 -2.36 1.36
CA ALA A 147 -13.91 -2.02 -0.07
C ALA A 147 -13.06 -3.02 -0.87
N GLY A 148 -11.85 -3.33 -0.40
CA GLY A 148 -10.95 -4.29 -1.05
C GLY A 148 -11.57 -5.69 -1.19
N ARG A 149 -12.23 -6.20 -0.14
CA ARG A 149 -12.95 -7.49 -0.21
C ARG A 149 -14.07 -7.47 -1.25
N ARG A 150 -14.93 -6.45 -1.23
CA ARG A 150 -16.03 -6.31 -2.21
C ARG A 150 -15.52 -6.21 -3.65
N MET A 151 -14.40 -5.52 -3.87
CA MET A 151 -13.78 -5.40 -5.20
C MET A 151 -13.23 -6.75 -5.68
N ALA A 152 -12.57 -7.50 -4.79
CA ALA A 152 -12.04 -8.83 -5.09
C ALA A 152 -13.17 -9.83 -5.41
N GLU A 153 -14.26 -9.83 -4.64
CA GLU A 153 -15.45 -10.65 -4.88
C GLU A 153 -16.06 -10.38 -6.27
N ARG A 154 -16.30 -9.10 -6.60
CA ARG A 154 -16.82 -8.71 -7.91
C ARG A 154 -15.92 -9.09 -9.08
N MET A 155 -14.61 -9.11 -8.88
CA MET A 155 -13.66 -9.52 -9.91
C MET A 155 -13.71 -11.05 -10.12
N ALA A 156 -13.86 -11.82 -9.04
CA ALA A 156 -13.99 -13.27 -9.10
C ALA A 156 -15.32 -13.73 -9.73
N GLU A 157 -16.39 -12.96 -9.56
CA GLU A 157 -17.71 -13.24 -10.14
C GLU A 157 -17.84 -12.87 -11.62
N ARG A 158 -16.92 -12.08 -12.18
CA ARG A 158 -16.94 -11.71 -13.61
C ARG A 158 -16.40 -12.86 -14.46
N PRO A 159 -17.22 -13.52 -15.30
CA PRO A 159 -16.74 -14.58 -16.18
C PRO A 159 -15.73 -14.01 -17.19
N ALA A 160 -14.65 -14.75 -17.44
CA ALA A 160 -13.55 -14.36 -18.33
C ALA A 160 -14.02 -13.95 -19.75
N ALA A 161 -15.12 -14.53 -20.23
CA ALA A 161 -15.70 -14.25 -21.54
C ALA A 161 -16.35 -12.85 -21.67
N ALA A 162 -16.69 -12.18 -20.56
CA ALA A 162 -17.30 -10.85 -20.60
C ALA A 162 -16.31 -9.71 -20.89
N ASP A 163 -14.99 -9.98 -20.78
CA ASP A 163 -13.93 -9.00 -21.04
C ASP A 163 -13.49 -8.97 -22.52
N GLU A 164 -13.63 -10.09 -23.25
CA GLU A 164 -13.26 -10.17 -24.68
C GLU A 164 -14.24 -9.40 -25.58
N SER A 165 -15.53 -9.34 -25.22
CA SER A 165 -16.54 -8.63 -26.00
C SER A 165 -16.40 -7.10 -25.95
N ILE A 166 -15.75 -6.56 -24.91
CA ILE A 166 -15.49 -5.12 -24.78
C ILE A 166 -14.18 -4.74 -25.49
N ALA A 167 -13.16 -5.61 -25.46
CA ALA A 167 -11.90 -5.38 -26.17
C ALA A 167 -12.03 -5.46 -27.70
N ALA A 168 -13.04 -6.17 -28.22
CA ALA A 168 -13.35 -6.24 -29.65
C ALA A 168 -14.22 -5.08 -30.16
N ALA A 169 -14.69 -4.19 -29.28
CA ALA A 169 -15.67 -3.14 -29.59
C ALA A 169 -15.13 -1.70 -29.45
N GLY A 170 -13.82 -1.51 -29.22
CA GLY A 170 -13.17 -0.20 -29.14
C GLY A 170 -11.86 -0.18 -29.91
#